data_AF-A0A940HXW9-F1
#
_entry.id   AF-A0A940HXW9-F1
#
_cell.length_a   1.000
_cell.length_b   1.000
_cell.length_c   1.000
_cell.angle_alpha   90.00
_cell.angle_beta   90.00
_cell.angle_gamma   90.00
#
_symmetry.space_group_name_H-M   'P 1'
#
loop_
_entity.id
_entity.type
_entity.pdbx_description
1 polymer ?
#
loop_
_entity_poly.entity_id
_entity_poly.type
_entity_poly.pdbx_seq_one_letter_code
_entity_poly.pdbx_strand_id
1 'polypeptide(L)'
;SWAFLRRIFIPQVKAMSTPDDYIMLLLLILIAALGIYQSAIEMVFGVSFLAGPWIASIFKLQPDVSAISAAPLINKLHIIIAFLFFAYFPFTKLVHFASYPFGYINRPYVSMRTKKDKEAEQA
;
A
#
# COMPACT_ATOMS: atom_id res chain seq x y z
N SER A 1 4.37 12.15 9.46
CA SER A 1 5.26 12.33 10.63
C SER A 1 4.51 12.46 11.95
N TRP A 2 3.47 13.30 12.04
CA TRP A 2 2.67 13.51 13.26
C TRP A 2 2.08 12.23 13.87
N ALA A 3 1.55 11.32 13.04
CA ALA A 3 0.97 10.06 13.50
C ALA A 3 1.99 9.11 14.17
N PHE A 4 3.26 9.14 13.73
CA PHE A 4 4.33 8.33 14.31
C PHE A 4 4.76 8.88 15.68
N LEU A 5 4.96 10.19 15.77
CA LEU A 5 5.25 10.87 17.04
C LEU A 5 4.13 10.60 18.07
N ARG A 6 2.87 10.70 17.65
CA ARG A 6 1.72 10.43 18.51
C ARG A 6 1.73 9.01 19.11
N ARG A 7 2.15 8.00 18.35
CA ARG A 7 2.25 6.60 18.81
C ARG A 7 3.39 6.34 19.80
N ILE A 8 4.39 7.23 19.86
CA ILE A 8 5.53 7.10 20.77
C ILE A 8 5.27 7.86 22.07
N PHE A 9 4.76 9.09 21.97
CA PHE A 9 4.63 10.00 23.11
C PHE A 9 3.33 9.83 23.89
N ILE A 10 2.25 9.32 23.28
CA ILE A 10 0.96 9.17 23.97
C ILE A 10 0.82 7.74 24.50
N PRO A 11 0.84 7.53 25.83
CA PRO A 11 0.85 6.19 26.44
C PRO A 11 -0.41 5.38 26.10
N GLN A 12 -1.56 6.03 25.95
CA GLN A 12 -2.83 5.40 25.57
C GLN A 12 -2.77 4.79 24.16
N VAL A 13 -2.09 5.46 23.22
CA VAL A 13 -1.95 4.99 21.83
C VAL A 13 -0.88 3.90 21.75
N LYS A 14 0.19 4.03 22.54
CA LYS A 14 1.25 3.01 22.65
C LYS A 14 0.71 1.69 23.20
N ALA A 15 -0.15 1.74 24.23
CA ALA A 15 -0.75 0.55 24.84
C ALA A 15 -1.66 -0.25 23.89
N MET A 16 -2.28 0.41 22.91
CA MET A 16 -3.18 -0.22 21.92
C MET A 16 -2.46 -0.57 20.59
N SER A 17 -1.17 -0.26 20.47
CA SER A 17 -0.41 -0.45 19.23
C SER A 17 0.23 -1.84 19.18
N THR A 18 0.09 -2.51 18.03
CA THR A 18 0.81 -3.77 17.74
C THR A 18 2.15 -3.46 17.07
N PRO A 19 3.18 -4.31 17.21
CA PRO A 19 4.48 -4.14 16.54
C PRO A 19 4.35 -3.95 15.01
N ASP A 20 3.43 -4.68 14.37
CA ASP A 20 3.14 -4.56 12.93
C ASP A 20 2.72 -3.14 12.51
N ASP A 21 2.09 -2.37 13.39
CA ASP A 21 1.68 -1.00 13.08
C ASP A 21 2.89 -0.07 12.91
N TYR A 22 3.96 -0.31 13.67
CA TYR A 22 5.19 0.46 13.58
C TYR A 22 5.98 0.10 12.32
N ILE A 23 6.08 -1.19 11.99
CA ILE A 23 6.77 -1.66 10.78
C ILE A 23 6.09 -1.11 9.54
N MET A 24 4.76 -1.20 9.46
CA MET A 24 4.02 -0.65 8.33
C MET A 24 4.10 0.85 8.22
N LEU A 25 4.00 1.56 9.34
CA LEU A 25 4.12 3.01 9.34
C LEU A 25 5.53 3.45 8.91
N LEU A 26 6.57 2.70 9.30
CA LEU A 26 7.94 2.94 8.86
C LEU A 26 8.09 2.69 7.35
N LEU A 27 7.62 1.56 6.84
CA LEU A 27 7.66 1.26 5.40
C LEU A 27 6.89 2.32 4.58
N LEU A 28 5.72 2.74 5.05
CA LEU A 28 4.90 3.77 4.41
C LEU A 28 5.60 5.14 4.37
N ILE A 29 6.26 5.52 5.46
CA ILE A 29 7.03 6.77 5.50
C ILE A 29 8.22 6.69 4.54
N LEU A 30 8.91 5.55 4.52
CA LEU A 30 10.11 5.36 3.71
C LEU A 30 9.78 5.40 2.21
N ILE A 31 8.75 4.63 1.78
CA ILE A 31 8.32 4.62 0.38
C ILE A 31 7.84 6.01 -0.08
N ALA A 32 7.08 6.72 0.76
CA ALA A 32 6.61 8.07 0.45
C ALA A 32 7.77 9.07 0.35
N ALA A 33 8.73 9.02 1.27
CA ALA A 33 9.90 9.90 1.27
C ALA A 33 10.75 9.70 0.01
N LEU A 34 11.03 8.45 -0.37
CA LEU A 34 11.78 8.13 -1.59
C LEU A 34 11.03 8.54 -2.85
N GLY A 35 9.70 8.41 -2.88
CA GLY A 35 8.87 8.84 -4.01
C GLY A 35 8.91 10.36 -4.18
N ILE A 36 8.68 11.10 -3.09
CA ILE A 36 8.73 12.57 -3.09
C ILE A 36 10.11 13.06 -3.49
N TYR A 37 11.18 12.43 -3.00
CA TYR A 37 12.54 12.77 -3.38
C TYR A 37 12.79 12.61 -4.88
N GLN A 38 12.32 11.51 -5.49
CA GLN A 38 12.44 11.31 -6.93
C GLN A 38 11.66 12.36 -7.72
N SER A 39 10.43 12.67 -7.30
CA SER A 39 9.62 13.72 -7.94
C SER A 39 10.27 15.10 -7.82
N ALA A 40 10.93 15.41 -6.70
CA ALA A 40 11.68 16.64 -6.53
C ALA A 40 12.90 16.70 -7.47
N ILE A 41 13.64 15.59 -7.62
CA ILE A 41 14.78 15.52 -8.55
C ILE A 41 14.34 15.69 -10.00
N GLU A 42 13.23 15.05 -10.40
CA GLU A 42 12.65 15.21 -11.73
C GLU A 42 12.25 16.65 -11.99
N MET A 43 11.62 17.32 -11.01
CA MET A 43 11.22 18.72 -11.13
C MET A 43 12.41 19.69 -11.25
N VAL A 44 13.50 19.45 -10.52
CA VAL A 44 14.66 20.35 -10.48
C VAL A 44 15.63 20.10 -11.64
N PHE A 45 15.90 18.84 -11.95
CA PHE A 45 16.94 18.45 -12.91
C PHE A 45 16.39 17.91 -14.24
N GLY A 46 15.07 17.69 -14.35
CA GLY A 46 14.45 17.08 -15.53
C GLY A 46 14.85 15.62 -15.75
N VAL A 47 15.55 15.00 -14.78
CA VAL A 47 16.01 13.61 -14.88
C VAL A 47 14.86 12.71 -14.47
N SER A 48 14.18 12.13 -15.46
CA SER A 48 13.17 11.11 -15.24
C SER A 48 13.73 9.73 -15.56
N PHE A 49 13.25 8.75 -14.81
CA PHE A 49 13.60 7.34 -15.01
C PHE A 49 12.47 6.62 -15.75
N LEU A 50 12.81 5.63 -16.56
CA LEU A 50 11.87 4.80 -17.31
C LEU A 50 11.14 3.77 -16.42
N ALA A 51 10.64 4.20 -15.24
CA ALA A 51 9.88 3.34 -14.33
C ALA A 51 8.60 2.82 -14.98
N GLY A 52 7.85 3.70 -15.66
CA GLY A 52 6.59 3.35 -16.31
C GLY A 52 6.75 2.27 -17.38
N PRO A 53 7.62 2.47 -18.39
CA PRO A 53 7.92 1.46 -19.40
C PRO A 53 8.46 0.16 -18.80
N TRP A 54 9.31 0.24 -17.77
CA TRP A 54 9.82 -0.94 -17.09
C TRP A 54 8.71 -1.75 -16.39
N ILE A 55 7.81 -1.09 -15.65
CA ILE A 55 6.66 -1.74 -15.02
C ILE A 55 5.75 -2.38 -16.09
N ALA A 56 5.50 -1.67 -17.20
CA ALA A 56 4.73 -2.21 -18.31
C ALA A 56 5.38 -3.48 -18.92
N SER A 57 6.71 -3.54 -18.97
CA SER A 57 7.47 -4.71 -19.43
C SER A 57 7.23 -5.94 -18.54
N ILE A 58 7.11 -5.75 -17.22
CA ILE A 58 6.78 -6.82 -16.26
C ILE A 58 5.38 -7.36 -16.54
N PHE A 59 4.40 -6.50 -16.74
CA PHE A 59 3.02 -6.91 -17.06
C PHE A 59 2.90 -7.63 -18.40
N LYS A 60 3.79 -7.31 -19.36
CA LYS A 60 3.92 -8.01 -20.64
C LYS A 60 4.70 -9.33 -20.55
N LEU A 61 5.16 -9.72 -19.35
CA LEU A 61 6.02 -10.89 -19.12
C LEU A 61 7.33 -10.85 -19.93
N GLN A 62 7.80 -9.66 -20.29
CA GLN A 62 9.06 -9.42 -21.01
C GLN A 62 9.89 -8.38 -20.24
N PRO A 63 10.52 -8.76 -19.12
CA PRO A 63 11.20 -7.80 -18.26
C PRO A 63 12.43 -7.20 -18.95
N ASP A 64 12.43 -5.89 -19.16
CA ASP A 64 13.58 -5.17 -19.70
C ASP A 64 14.58 -4.82 -18.58
N VAL A 65 15.68 -5.58 -18.51
CA VAL A 65 16.74 -5.38 -17.51
C VAL A 65 17.54 -4.11 -17.79
N SER A 66 17.64 -3.69 -19.06
CA SER A 66 18.40 -2.50 -19.45
C SER A 66 17.78 -1.23 -18.88
N ALA A 67 16.46 -1.20 -18.78
CA ALA A 67 15.71 -0.13 -18.15
C ALA A 67 16.11 0.02 -16.67
N ILE A 68 16.21 -1.04 -15.88
CA ILE A 68 16.65 -0.91 -14.46
C ILE A 68 18.16 -0.65 -14.35
N SER A 69 18.99 -1.24 -15.20
CA SER A 69 20.45 -1.15 -15.01
C SER A 69 20.93 0.30 -15.04
N ALA A 70 20.34 1.12 -15.92
CA ALA A 70 20.60 2.55 -16.05
C ALA A 70 19.98 3.41 -14.93
N ALA A 71 19.15 2.84 -14.06
CA ALA A 71 18.47 3.58 -13.01
C ALA A 71 19.42 4.03 -11.89
N PRO A 72 19.23 5.25 -11.34
CA PRO A 72 19.87 5.67 -10.10
C PRO A 72 19.56 4.71 -8.93
N LEU A 73 20.48 4.62 -7.97
CA LEU A 73 20.34 3.73 -6.80
C LEU A 73 19.05 4.01 -6.01
N ILE A 74 18.67 5.28 -5.87
CA ILE A 74 17.45 5.71 -5.18
C ILE A 74 16.20 5.06 -5.79
N ASN A 75 16.12 5.00 -7.13
CA ASN A 75 14.96 4.43 -7.83
C ASN A 75 14.90 2.91 -7.60
N LYS A 76 16.06 2.23 -7.61
CA LYS A 76 16.16 0.80 -7.28
C LYS A 76 15.70 0.54 -5.84
N LEU A 77 16.13 1.36 -4.89
CA LEU A 77 15.70 1.26 -3.49
C LEU A 77 14.19 1.48 -3.34
N HIS A 78 13.61 2.47 -4.04
CA HIS A 78 12.18 2.71 -4.01
C HIS A 78 11.38 1.52 -4.53
N ILE A 79 11.81 0.89 -5.63
CA ILE A 79 11.18 -0.31 -6.19
C ILE A 79 11.27 -1.48 -5.20
N ILE A 80 12.43 -1.71 -4.59
CA ILE A 80 12.61 -2.78 -3.58
C ILE A 80 11.66 -2.58 -2.40
N ILE A 81 11.58 -1.34 -1.89
CA ILE A 81 10.72 -1.02 -0.74
C ILE A 81 9.25 -1.07 -1.13
N ALA A 82 8.90 -0.71 -2.37
CA ALA A 82 7.57 -0.91 -2.90
C ALA A 82 7.17 -2.39 -2.90
N PHE A 83 8.04 -3.28 -3.40
CA PHE A 83 7.75 -4.71 -3.36
C PHE A 83 7.65 -5.27 -1.95
N LEU A 84 8.52 -4.85 -1.03
CA LEU A 84 8.42 -5.24 0.39
C LEU A 84 7.12 -4.74 1.01
N PHE A 85 6.73 -3.50 0.73
CA PHE A 85 5.47 -2.93 1.20
C PHE A 85 4.28 -3.72 0.66
N PHE A 86 4.23 -4.02 -0.64
CA PHE A 86 3.16 -4.82 -1.24
C PHE A 86 3.14 -6.28 -0.76
N ALA A 87 4.30 -6.90 -0.53
CA ALA A 87 4.38 -8.25 0.01
C ALA A 87 3.87 -8.31 1.46
N TYR A 88 4.16 -7.28 2.25
CA TYR A 88 3.71 -7.19 3.65
C TYR A 88 2.27 -6.67 3.77
N PHE A 89 1.76 -5.94 2.77
CA PHE A 89 0.44 -5.30 2.72
C PHE A 89 -0.72 -6.19 3.21
N PRO A 90 -0.92 -7.43 2.72
CA PRO A 90 -2.09 -8.24 3.08
C PRO A 90 -2.09 -8.73 4.53
N PHE A 91 -0.93 -8.70 5.20
CA PHE A 91 -0.79 -9.19 6.57
C PHE A 91 -1.03 -8.11 7.64
N THR A 92 -1.47 -6.93 7.24
CA THR A 92 -1.53 -5.77 8.14
C THR A 92 -2.86 -5.05 8.09
N LYS A 93 -3.06 -4.10 9.01
CA LYS A 93 -4.27 -3.27 9.11
C LYS A 93 -4.53 -2.42 7.86
N LEU A 94 -3.57 -2.30 6.94
CA LEU A 94 -3.75 -1.62 5.65
C LEU A 94 -4.66 -2.38 4.69
N VAL A 95 -4.90 -3.68 4.91
CA VAL A 95 -5.86 -4.48 4.12
C VAL A 95 -7.26 -3.88 4.12
N HIS A 96 -7.62 -3.11 5.16
CA HIS A 96 -8.89 -2.40 5.23
C HIS A 96 -9.15 -1.46 4.04
N PHE A 97 -8.11 -0.99 3.35
CA PHE A 97 -8.26 -0.21 2.13
C PHE A 97 -9.02 -1.00 1.04
N ALA A 98 -8.82 -2.31 0.95
CA ALA A 98 -9.50 -3.16 -0.03
C ALA A 98 -10.99 -3.38 0.31
N SER A 99 -11.37 -3.26 1.58
CA SER A 99 -12.76 -3.43 2.04
C SER A 99 -13.56 -2.13 2.00
N TYR A 100 -13.14 -1.14 1.20
CA TYR A 100 -13.83 0.14 1.14
C TYR A 100 -15.29 -0.05 0.69
N PRO A 101 -16.27 0.49 1.42
CA PRO A 101 -17.67 0.15 1.24
C PRO A 101 -18.31 0.87 0.04
N PHE A 102 -17.79 0.66 -1.17
CA PHE A 102 -18.37 1.23 -2.41
C PHE A 102 -19.84 0.81 -2.61
N GLY A 103 -20.23 -0.35 -2.08
CA GLY A 103 -21.60 -0.86 -2.12
C GLY A 103 -22.60 -0.09 -1.24
N TYR A 104 -22.16 0.81 -0.36
CA TYR A 104 -23.08 1.62 0.46
C TYR A 104 -23.86 2.64 -0.34
N ILE A 105 -23.33 3.06 -1.51
CA ILE A 105 -23.99 4.04 -2.37
C ILE A 105 -25.40 3.58 -2.76
N ASN A 106 -25.57 2.29 -3.04
CA ASN A 106 -26.85 1.71 -3.43
C ASN A 106 -27.51 0.87 -2.33
N ARG A 107 -27.08 0.98 -1.06
CA ARG A 107 -27.61 0.15 0.02
C ARG A 107 -28.92 0.75 0.56
N PRO A 108 -30.03 -0.02 0.61
CA PRO A 108 -31.27 0.44 1.25
C PRO A 108 -31.04 0.70 2.74
N TYR A 109 -31.71 1.74 3.28
CA TYR A 109 -31.53 2.21 4.65
C TYR A 109 -31.83 1.12 5.70
N VAL A 110 -32.88 0.33 5.44
CA VAL A 110 -33.29 -0.77 6.31
C VAL A 110 -32.84 -2.10 5.70
N SER A 111 -32.05 -2.84 6.46
CA SER A 111 -31.60 -4.19 6.09
C SER A 111 -32.44 -5.23 6.83
N MET A 112 -33.49 -5.74 6.20
CA MET A 112 -34.22 -6.91 6.69
C MET A 112 -33.45 -8.18 6.28
N ARG A 113 -33.10 -9.04 7.24
CA ARG A 113 -32.52 -10.37 6.98
C ARG A 113 -33.55 -11.42 7.34
N THR A 114 -34.04 -12.15 6.35
CA THR A 114 -34.88 -13.33 6.57
C THR A 114 -34.01 -14.46 7.11
N LYS A 115 -34.56 -15.32 7.99
CA LYS A 115 -33.87 -16.55 8.38
C LYS A 115 -33.68 -17.40 7.12
N LYS A 116 -32.48 -17.93 6.93
CA LYS A 116 -32.25 -18.96 5.93
C LYS A 116 -32.87 -20.23 6.51
N ASP A 117 -34.05 -20.61 6.02
CA ASP A 117 -34.73 -21.81 6.48
C ASP A 117 -33.84 -23.01 6.12
N LYS A 118 -33.36 -23.73 7.13
CA LYS A 118 -32.46 -24.89 6.98
C LYS A 118 -33.15 -26.09 6.30
N GLU A 119 -34.42 -25.95 5.94
CA GLU A 119 -35.29 -27.02 5.45
C GLU A 119 -35.07 -27.34 3.96
N ALA A 120 -34.46 -26.43 3.19
CA ALA A 120 -34.21 -26.63 1.74
C ALA A 120 -32.86 -27.30 1.40
N GLU A 121 -32.03 -27.65 2.39
CA GLU A 121 -30.72 -28.30 2.18
C GLU A 121 -30.72 -29.79 2.58
N GLN A 122 -31.87 -30.32 3.00
CA GLN A 122 -32.08 -31.74 3.35
C GLN A 122 -33.10 -32.46 2.45
N ALA A 123 -33.56 -31.82 1.36
CA ALA A 123 -34.40 -32.43 0.32
C ALA A 123 -33.62 -32.51 -1.00
#